data_AF-A0A5N8Z6M2-F1
#
_entry.id   AF-A0A5N8Z6M2-F1
#
_cell.length_a   1.000
_cell.length_b   1.000
_cell.length_c   1.000
_cell.angle_alpha   90.00
_cell.angle_beta   90.00
_cell.angle_gamma   90.00
#
_symmetry.space_group_name_H-M   'P 1'
#
loop_
_entity.id
_entity.type
_entity.pdbx_description
1 polymer ?
#
loop_
_entity_poly.entity_id
_entity_poly.type
_entity_poly.pdbx_seq_one_letter_code
_entity_poly.pdbx_strand_id
1 'polypeptide(L)'
;MKLLFDGHLDLALFALAWNRDATETAAKINRREQGMAGFGGGCASVSLPELRKGAVAVCQSTVAARAHRGKPPPQGYNRTDLDFGTQDIAYAYAQGQLAYYRALQNQGEVNLIGSASQLKVHWDNWSKVNEYSNLPVGIIVSMECADPIVEPAQATEWF
;
A
#
# COMPACT_ATOMS: atom_id res chain seq x y z
N MET A 1 -1.04 -18.94 16.69
CA MET A 1 -0.09 -18.44 15.66
C MET A 1 0.60 -17.22 16.24
N LYS A 2 1.90 -16.98 15.98
CA LYS A 2 2.55 -15.73 16.44
C LYS A 2 2.07 -14.57 15.57
N LEU A 3 1.80 -13.43 16.17
CA LEU A 3 1.53 -12.20 15.43
C LEU A 3 2.81 -11.72 14.74
N LEU A 4 2.65 -11.23 13.52
CA LEU A 4 3.72 -10.70 12.70
C LEU A 4 3.54 -9.19 12.50
N PHE A 5 4.67 -8.51 12.40
CA PHE A 5 4.79 -7.15 11.91
C PHE A 5 5.57 -7.23 10.60
N ASP A 6 5.00 -6.74 9.50
CA ASP A 6 5.70 -6.63 8.22
C ASP A 6 6.34 -5.25 8.07
N GLY A 7 7.63 -5.21 7.72
CA GLY A 7 8.40 -3.98 7.67
C GLY A 7 8.24 -3.17 6.39
N HIS A 8 7.65 -3.71 5.32
CA HIS A 8 7.57 -3.03 4.03
C HIS A 8 6.61 -3.71 3.03
N LEU A 9 5.53 -3.03 2.63
CA LEU A 9 4.59 -3.49 1.60
C LEU A 9 4.10 -2.36 0.70
N ASP A 10 3.74 -2.66 -0.54
CA ASP A 10 3.27 -1.67 -1.54
C ASP A 10 1.76 -1.81 -1.86
N LEU A 11 0.91 -1.90 -0.83
CA LEU A 11 -0.53 -2.18 -1.01
C LEU A 11 -1.22 -1.13 -1.90
N ALA A 12 -1.02 0.16 -1.62
CA ALA A 12 -1.67 1.22 -2.39
C ALA A 12 -1.09 1.37 -3.80
N LEU A 13 0.22 1.18 -3.97
CA LEU A 13 0.83 1.14 -5.30
C LEU A 13 0.17 0.08 -6.16
N PHE A 14 0.06 -1.16 -5.69
CA PHE A 14 -0.56 -2.23 -6.47
C PHE A 14 -2.06 -2.02 -6.69
N ALA A 15 -2.77 -1.41 -5.74
CA ALA A 15 -4.16 -1.03 -5.95
C ALA A 15 -4.30 -0.01 -7.09
N LEU A 16 -3.49 1.04 -7.11
CA LEU A 16 -3.60 2.12 -8.10
C LEU A 16 -2.96 1.76 -9.45
N ALA A 17 -1.79 1.10 -9.46
CA ALA A 17 -1.10 0.71 -10.68
C ALA A 17 -1.83 -0.43 -11.41
N TRP A 18 -2.24 -1.46 -10.68
CA TRP A 18 -2.74 -2.73 -11.24
C TRP A 18 -4.25 -2.93 -11.08
N ASN A 19 -4.96 -1.99 -10.43
CA ASN A 19 -6.38 -2.14 -10.11
C ASN A 19 -6.66 -3.38 -9.23
N ARG A 20 -5.70 -3.71 -8.34
CA ARG A 20 -5.82 -4.82 -7.39
C ARG A 20 -6.63 -4.37 -6.17
N ASP A 21 -7.84 -4.88 -6.05
CA ASP A 21 -8.63 -4.69 -4.85
C ASP A 21 -8.00 -5.43 -3.66
N ALA A 22 -7.35 -4.70 -2.76
CA ALA A 22 -6.68 -5.26 -1.58
C ALA A 22 -7.64 -5.96 -0.60
N THR A 23 -8.95 -5.74 -0.70
CA THR A 23 -9.96 -6.39 0.16
C THR A 23 -10.26 -7.83 -0.29
N GLU A 24 -9.83 -8.22 -1.50
CA GLU A 24 -10.02 -9.57 -2.01
C GLU A 24 -8.82 -10.48 -1.77
N THR A 25 -9.04 -11.79 -1.86
CA THR A 25 -7.95 -12.78 -1.75
C THR A 25 -7.01 -12.67 -2.95
N ALA A 26 -5.72 -12.96 -2.73
CA ALA A 26 -4.72 -12.98 -3.79
C ALA A 26 -5.13 -13.95 -4.92
N ALA A 27 -5.79 -15.06 -4.57
CA ALA A 27 -6.31 -16.02 -5.53
C ALA A 27 -7.39 -15.43 -6.46
N LYS A 28 -8.29 -14.56 -5.97
CA LYS A 28 -9.30 -13.89 -6.80
C LYS A 28 -8.67 -12.85 -7.71
N ILE A 29 -7.73 -12.06 -7.17
CA ILE A 29 -6.94 -11.09 -7.94
C ILE A 29 -6.22 -11.80 -9.08
N ASN A 30 -5.45 -12.85 -8.77
CA ASN A 30 -4.69 -13.60 -9.77
C ASN A 30 -5.55 -14.25 -10.83
N ARG A 31 -6.76 -14.69 -10.47
CA ARG A 31 -7.71 -15.24 -11.44
C ARG A 31 -8.15 -14.20 -12.47
N ARG A 32 -8.41 -12.96 -12.05
CA ARG A 32 -8.77 -11.87 -12.98
C ARG A 32 -7.62 -11.46 -13.88
N GLU A 33 -6.40 -11.57 -13.38
CA GLU A 33 -5.20 -11.20 -14.12
C GLU A 33 -4.69 -12.33 -15.04
N GLN A 34 -5.35 -13.49 -15.09
CA GLN A 34 -4.97 -14.58 -15.97
C GLN A 34 -4.94 -14.12 -17.43
N GLY A 35 -3.81 -14.36 -18.09
CA GLY A 35 -3.60 -13.99 -19.49
C GLY A 35 -3.26 -12.52 -19.74
N MET A 36 -3.14 -11.69 -18.69
CA MET A 36 -2.59 -10.34 -18.84
C MET A 36 -1.11 -10.44 -19.25
N ALA A 37 -0.75 -9.79 -20.36
CA ALA A 37 0.63 -9.66 -20.78
C ALA A 37 1.36 -8.61 -19.93
N GLY A 38 2.65 -8.83 -19.66
CA GLY A 38 3.50 -7.90 -18.90
C GLY A 38 4.04 -8.51 -17.59
N PHE A 39 5.01 -7.83 -16.98
CA PHE A 39 5.63 -8.27 -15.74
C PHE A 39 4.67 -8.07 -14.56
N GLY A 40 4.23 -9.16 -13.93
CA GLY A 40 3.50 -9.12 -12.65
C GLY A 40 2.02 -9.49 -12.71
N GLY A 41 1.42 -9.65 -13.89
CA GLY A 41 0.03 -10.14 -14.03
C GLY A 41 -0.12 -11.58 -13.51
N GLY A 42 -1.10 -11.80 -12.64
CA GLY A 42 -1.35 -13.12 -12.03
C GLY A 42 -0.39 -13.48 -10.90
N CYS A 43 0.39 -12.51 -10.41
CA CYS A 43 1.42 -12.71 -9.38
C CYS A 43 1.15 -11.93 -8.08
N ALA A 44 -0.10 -11.55 -7.79
CA ALA A 44 -0.47 -11.01 -6.48
C ALA A 44 -0.19 -12.06 -5.40
N SER A 45 0.60 -11.67 -4.39
CA SER A 45 0.99 -12.51 -3.25
C SER A 45 0.46 -11.96 -1.93
N VAL A 46 0.13 -10.67 -1.87
CA VAL A 46 -0.29 -9.95 -0.67
C VAL A 46 -1.62 -9.24 -0.91
N SER A 47 -2.55 -9.41 0.02
CA SER A 47 -3.78 -8.64 0.15
C SER A 47 -4.27 -8.70 1.60
N LEU A 48 -5.27 -7.90 2.00
CA LEU A 48 -5.74 -7.85 3.39
C LEU A 48 -6.20 -9.21 3.92
N PRO A 49 -6.96 -10.04 3.16
CA PRO A 49 -7.25 -11.40 3.58
C PRO A 49 -6.01 -12.26 3.81
N GLU A 50 -4.97 -12.12 2.99
CA GLU A 50 -3.74 -12.92 3.17
C GLU A 50 -2.91 -12.44 4.36
N LEU A 51 -2.89 -11.13 4.64
CA LEU A 51 -2.29 -10.58 5.86
C LEU A 51 -2.98 -11.13 7.11
N ARG A 52 -4.32 -11.12 7.14
CA ARG A 52 -5.12 -11.72 8.22
C ARG A 52 -4.83 -13.21 8.40
N LYS A 53 -4.82 -13.96 7.30
CA LYS A 53 -4.52 -15.39 7.29
C LYS A 53 -3.10 -15.70 7.80
N GLY A 54 -2.14 -14.84 7.47
CA GLY A 54 -0.75 -14.92 7.92
C GLY A 54 -0.51 -14.39 9.33
N ALA A 55 -1.54 -13.94 10.04
CA ALA A 55 -1.43 -13.27 11.35
C ALA A 55 -0.53 -12.02 11.32
N VAL A 56 -0.46 -11.31 10.19
CA VAL A 56 0.20 -10.01 10.07
C VAL A 56 -0.75 -8.95 10.62
N ALA A 57 -0.51 -8.56 11.87
CA ALA A 57 -1.36 -7.58 12.56
C ALA A 57 -1.09 -6.16 12.07
N VAL A 58 0.17 -5.86 11.78
CA VAL A 58 0.61 -4.54 11.37
C VAL A 58 1.59 -4.69 10.21
N CYS A 59 1.48 -3.79 9.23
CA CYS A 59 2.51 -3.58 8.24
C CYS A 59 2.89 -2.10 8.13
N GLN A 60 4.14 -1.85 7.75
CA GLN A 60 4.49 -0.58 7.15
C GLN A 60 4.16 -0.67 5.66
N SER A 61 3.30 0.21 5.16
CA SER A 61 2.93 0.21 3.74
C SER A 61 3.15 1.56 3.09
N THR A 62 3.71 1.54 1.88
CA THR A 62 4.31 2.71 1.24
C THR A 62 3.29 3.52 0.43
N VAL A 63 3.53 4.81 0.35
CA VAL A 63 3.27 5.57 -0.88
C VAL A 63 4.57 5.59 -1.68
N ALA A 64 4.52 5.18 -2.95
CA ALA A 64 5.70 5.02 -3.80
C ALA A 64 5.54 5.77 -5.13
N ALA A 65 6.43 6.72 -5.39
CA ALA A 65 6.54 7.45 -6.66
C ALA A 65 7.91 8.13 -6.75
N ARG A 66 8.49 8.20 -7.94
CA ARG A 66 9.77 8.86 -8.22
C ARG A 66 9.59 9.91 -9.31
N ALA A 67 10.41 10.94 -9.28
CA ALA A 67 10.48 11.93 -10.34
C ALA A 67 11.72 11.67 -11.20
N HIS A 68 11.53 11.20 -12.43
CA HIS A 68 12.60 10.97 -13.38
C HIS A 68 12.41 11.81 -14.64
N ARG A 69 13.27 12.82 -14.82
CA ARG A 69 13.31 13.68 -16.01
C ARG A 69 14.15 13.12 -17.17
N GLY A 70 14.60 11.87 -17.06
CA GLY A 70 15.44 11.23 -18.08
C GLY A 70 14.67 10.83 -19.34
N LYS A 71 15.29 10.01 -20.18
CA LYS A 71 14.63 9.54 -21.41
C LYS A 71 13.43 8.66 -21.04
N PRO A 72 12.29 8.82 -21.74
CA PRO A 72 11.14 7.95 -21.54
C PRO A 72 11.55 6.48 -21.78
N PRO A 73 10.93 5.52 -21.07
CA PRO A 73 11.15 4.10 -21.32
C PRO A 73 10.82 3.78 -22.79
N PRO A 74 11.54 2.82 -23.43
CA PRO A 74 11.33 2.48 -24.84
C PRO A 74 9.88 2.16 -25.21
N GLN A 75 9.13 1.58 -24.26
CA GLN A 75 7.71 1.22 -24.39
C GLN A 75 6.72 2.38 -24.14
N GLY A 76 7.21 3.59 -23.82
CA GLY A 76 6.39 4.72 -23.40
C GLY A 76 5.92 4.60 -21.93
N TYR A 77 5.34 5.69 -21.41
CA TYR A 77 4.86 5.73 -20.02
C TYR A 77 3.60 4.88 -19.82
N ASN A 78 3.55 4.12 -18.73
CA ASN A 78 2.44 3.30 -18.29
C ASN A 78 2.00 3.71 -16.88
N ARG A 79 0.72 3.51 -16.53
CA ARG A 79 0.18 3.71 -15.17
C ARG A 79 0.88 2.86 -14.10
N THR A 80 1.58 1.80 -14.52
CA THR A 80 2.35 0.91 -13.64
C THR A 80 3.78 1.36 -13.40
N ASP A 81 4.22 2.45 -14.04
CA ASP A 81 5.55 2.99 -13.84
C ASP A 81 5.66 3.70 -12.49
N LEU A 82 6.81 3.56 -11.85
CA LEU A 82 7.16 4.34 -10.66
C LEU A 82 7.79 5.70 -10.99
N ASP A 83 8.20 5.91 -12.24
CA ASP A 83 8.93 7.08 -12.69
C ASP A 83 7.99 8.07 -13.39
N PHE A 84 7.83 9.25 -12.79
CA PHE A 84 7.01 10.35 -13.30
C PHE A 84 7.87 11.49 -13.82
N GLY A 85 7.38 12.24 -14.81
CA GLY A 85 8.15 13.30 -15.45
C GLY A 85 8.49 14.50 -14.54
N THR A 86 7.71 14.73 -13.49
CA THR A 86 7.95 15.82 -12.52
C THR A 86 7.61 15.38 -11.09
N GLN A 87 8.13 16.11 -10.11
CA GLN A 87 7.77 15.92 -8.70
C GLN A 87 6.29 16.21 -8.46
N ASP A 88 5.67 17.16 -9.17
CA ASP A 88 4.23 17.46 -9.02
C ASP A 88 3.36 16.26 -9.40
N ILE A 89 3.74 15.54 -10.45
CA ILE A 89 3.02 14.33 -10.89
C ILE A 89 3.28 13.19 -9.89
N ALA A 90 4.52 13.04 -9.40
CA ALA A 90 4.84 12.06 -8.36
C ALA A 90 4.07 12.34 -7.05
N TYR A 91 3.98 13.62 -6.65
CA TYR A 91 3.17 14.11 -5.53
C TYR A 91 1.69 13.73 -5.70
N ALA A 92 1.09 14.06 -6.86
CA ALA A 92 -0.30 13.75 -7.12
C ALA A 92 -0.59 12.23 -7.06
N TYR A 93 0.31 11.41 -7.61
CA TYR A 93 0.17 9.95 -7.57
C TYR A 93 0.29 9.39 -6.15
N ALA A 94 1.28 9.85 -5.38
CA ALA A 94 1.46 9.44 -3.98
C ALA A 94 0.31 9.91 -3.07
N GLN A 95 -0.26 11.10 -3.30
CA GLN A 95 -1.46 11.55 -2.60
C GLN A 95 -2.68 10.67 -2.92
N GLY A 96 -2.79 10.19 -4.17
CA GLY A 96 -3.80 9.19 -4.54
C GLY A 96 -3.67 7.88 -3.75
N GLN A 97 -2.43 7.42 -3.53
CA GLN A 97 -2.15 6.25 -2.70
C GLN A 97 -2.53 6.48 -1.22
N LEU A 98 -2.20 7.65 -0.67
CA LEU A 98 -2.62 8.03 0.69
C LEU A 98 -4.15 8.11 0.82
N ALA A 99 -4.83 8.66 -0.19
CA ALA A 99 -6.28 8.71 -0.25
C ALA A 99 -6.90 7.30 -0.28
N TYR A 100 -6.28 6.34 -0.97
CA TYR A 100 -6.71 4.94 -0.96
C TYR A 100 -6.64 4.32 0.44
N TYR A 101 -5.55 4.53 1.18
CA TYR A 101 -5.46 4.08 2.57
C TYR A 101 -6.55 4.69 3.47
N ARG A 102 -6.84 5.98 3.30
CA ARG A 102 -7.95 6.64 4.03
C ARG A 102 -9.31 6.03 3.65
N ALA A 103 -9.51 5.66 2.39
CA ALA A 103 -10.74 4.99 1.95
C ALA A 103 -10.89 3.60 2.61
N LEU A 104 -9.82 2.79 2.65
CA LEU A 104 -9.83 1.50 3.36
C LEU A 104 -10.09 1.67 4.86
N GLN A 105 -9.54 2.72 5.48
CA GLN A 105 -9.82 3.00 6.89
C GLN A 105 -11.29 3.33 7.12
N ASN A 106 -11.89 4.15 6.25
CA ASN A 106 -13.32 4.49 6.34
C ASN A 106 -14.24 3.26 6.13
N GLN A 107 -13.76 2.23 5.43
CA GLN A 107 -14.45 0.96 5.25
C GLN A 107 -14.25 0.00 6.44
N GLY A 108 -13.36 0.32 7.38
CA GLY A 108 -13.02 -0.55 8.51
C GLY A 108 -12.08 -1.71 8.14
N GLU A 109 -11.50 -1.69 6.94
CA GLU A 109 -10.60 -2.74 6.45
C GLU A 109 -9.18 -2.61 7.03
N VAL A 110 -8.77 -1.38 7.36
CA VAL A 110 -7.46 -1.05 7.93
C VAL A 110 -7.60 -0.01 9.04
N ASN A 111 -6.60 0.06 9.92
CA ASN A 111 -6.41 1.15 10.86
C ASN A 111 -5.11 1.87 10.54
N LEU A 112 -5.15 3.17 10.23
CA LEU A 112 -3.94 3.96 10.06
C LEU A 112 -3.35 4.29 11.43
N ILE A 113 -2.07 3.98 11.59
CA ILE A 113 -1.33 4.11 12.84
C ILE A 113 -0.32 5.23 12.66
N GLY A 114 -0.57 6.36 13.33
CA GLY A 114 0.30 7.54 13.31
C GLY A 114 1.11 7.73 14.59
N SER A 115 0.98 6.83 15.58
CA SER A 115 1.66 6.98 16.87
C SER A 115 1.93 5.64 17.56
N ALA A 116 2.92 5.64 18.46
CA ALA A 116 3.28 4.47 19.26
C ALA A 116 2.13 3.99 20.17
N SER A 117 1.30 4.92 20.67
CA SER A 117 0.12 4.57 21.49
C SER A 117 -0.95 3.86 20.66
N GLN A 118 -1.25 4.35 19.46
CA GLN A 118 -2.16 3.68 18.52
C GLN A 118 -1.64 2.30 18.12
N LEU A 119 -0.33 2.18 17.85
CA LEU A 119 0.31 0.89 17.56
C LEU A 119 0.10 -0.10 18.71
N LYS A 120 0.37 0.34 19.94
CA LYS A 120 0.19 -0.50 21.12
C LYS A 120 -1.27 -0.96 21.27
N VAL A 121 -2.23 -0.06 21.14
CA VAL A 121 -3.66 -0.41 21.23
C VAL A 121 -4.05 -1.41 20.14
N HIS A 122 -3.61 -1.18 18.90
CA HIS A 122 -3.88 -2.08 17.78
C HIS A 122 -3.30 -3.47 18.00
N TRP A 123 -2.04 -3.55 18.41
CA TRP A 123 -1.35 -4.80 18.71
C TRP A 123 -2.02 -5.56 19.85
N ASP A 124 -2.37 -4.87 20.94
CA ASP A 124 -3.05 -5.47 22.08
C ASP A 124 -4.41 -6.06 21.67
N ASN A 125 -5.16 -5.41 20.76
CA ASN A 125 -6.43 -5.93 20.26
C ASN A 125 -6.26 -7.22 19.44
N TRP A 126 -5.28 -7.26 18.52
CA TRP A 126 -4.95 -8.49 17.78
C TRP A 126 -4.46 -9.61 18.69
N SER A 127 -3.73 -9.29 19.76
CA SER A 127 -3.15 -10.30 20.65
C SER A 127 -4.18 -11.05 21.53
N LYS A 128 -5.39 -10.50 21.66
CA LYS A 128 -6.45 -11.02 22.54
C LYS A 128 -7.44 -11.95 21.84
N VAL A 129 -7.32 -12.12 20.53
CA VAL A 129 -8.27 -12.87 19.70
C VAL A 129 -7.55 -14.00 18.97
N ASN A 130 -8.30 -15.04 18.62
CA ASN A 130 -7.77 -16.22 17.93
C ASN A 130 -8.25 -16.33 16.47
N GLU A 131 -9.07 -15.38 16.02
CA GLU A 131 -9.59 -15.28 14.66
C GLU A 131 -9.39 -13.86 14.14
N TYR A 132 -8.77 -13.73 12.97
CA TYR A 132 -8.37 -12.45 12.38
C TYR A 132 -9.13 -12.09 11.10
N SER A 133 -10.03 -12.96 10.64
CA SER A 133 -10.72 -12.91 9.34
C SER A 133 -11.38 -11.56 9.02
N ASN A 134 -11.85 -10.86 10.06
CA ASN A 134 -12.55 -9.58 9.95
C ASN A 134 -11.85 -8.43 10.71
N LEU A 135 -10.63 -8.62 11.19
CA LEU A 135 -9.92 -7.55 11.90
C LEU A 135 -9.31 -6.55 10.92
N PRO A 136 -9.40 -5.24 11.21
CA PRO A 136 -8.65 -4.25 10.44
C PRO A 136 -7.16 -4.51 10.58
N VAL A 137 -6.43 -4.51 9.46
CA VAL A 137 -4.96 -4.58 9.47
C VAL A 137 -4.41 -3.20 9.84
N GLY A 138 -3.42 -3.15 10.73
CA GLY A 138 -2.73 -1.91 11.07
C GLY A 138 -1.79 -1.49 9.94
N ILE A 139 -1.90 -0.25 9.47
CA ILE A 139 -1.00 0.32 8.48
C ILE A 139 -0.26 1.51 9.09
N ILE A 140 1.05 1.41 9.15
CA ILE A 140 1.93 2.58 9.30
C ILE A 140 2.29 3.03 7.89
N VAL A 141 1.82 4.21 7.50
CA VAL A 141 2.13 4.73 6.16
C VAL A 141 3.58 5.19 6.15
N SER A 142 4.35 4.70 5.17
CA SER A 142 5.71 5.19 4.88
C SER A 142 5.79 5.79 3.49
N MET A 143 6.85 6.53 3.20
CA MET A 143 7.14 7.01 1.85
C MET A 143 8.37 6.29 1.31
N GLU A 144 8.21 5.57 0.20
CA GLU A 144 9.33 5.01 -0.56
C GLU A 144 9.67 5.99 -1.69
N CYS A 145 10.89 6.54 -1.63
CA CYS A 145 11.35 7.69 -2.42
C CYS A 145 10.66 9.00 -2.03
N ALA A 146 11.46 10.00 -1.66
CA ALA A 146 10.96 11.28 -1.14
C ALA A 146 10.62 12.31 -2.23
N ASP A 147 10.70 11.92 -3.50
CA ASP A 147 10.36 12.74 -4.67
C ASP A 147 8.97 13.40 -4.62
N PRO A 148 7.93 12.78 -4.00
CA PRO A 148 6.64 13.43 -3.78
C PRO A 148 6.69 14.67 -2.88
N ILE A 149 7.75 14.89 -2.10
CA ILE A 149 7.94 16.13 -1.34
C ILE A 149 8.56 17.16 -2.32
N VAL A 150 7.72 18.01 -2.92
CA VAL A 150 8.17 18.98 -3.95
C VAL A 150 9.03 20.07 -3.32
N GLU A 151 8.65 20.53 -2.12
CA GLU A 151 9.40 21.51 -1.33
C GLU A 151 9.52 21.07 0.13
N PRO A 152 10.58 21.44 0.87
CA PRO A 152 10.77 21.02 2.26
C PRO A 152 9.58 21.29 3.19
N ALA A 153 8.85 22.39 2.97
CA ALA A 153 7.69 22.74 3.78
C ALA A 153 6.52 21.76 3.63
N GLN A 154 6.41 21.07 2.48
CA GLN A 154 5.34 20.10 2.24
C GLN A 154 5.54 18.79 3.01
N ALA A 155 6.71 18.57 3.62
CA ALA A 155 6.91 17.39 4.45
C ALA A 155 5.78 17.25 5.49
N THR A 156 5.33 18.36 6.08
CA THR A 156 4.25 18.38 7.08
C THR A 156 2.88 17.94 6.57
N GLU A 157 2.66 17.88 5.26
CA GLU A 157 1.39 17.41 4.68
C GLU A 157 1.22 15.88 4.77
N TRP A 158 2.29 15.16 5.13
CA TRP A 158 2.35 13.70 5.18
C TRP A 158 2.24 13.13 6.60
N PHE A 159 2.13 13.97 7.64
CA PHE A 159 2.06 13.57 9.05
C PHE A 159 0.80 14.09 9.74
#